data_AF-A0A179IJA6-F1
#
_entry.id   AF-A0A179IJA6-F1
#
_cell.length_a   1.000
_cell.length_b   1.000
_cell.length_c   1.000
_cell.angle_alpha   90.00
_cell.angle_beta   90.00
_cell.angle_gamma   90.00
#
_symmetry.space_group_name_H-M   'P 1'
#
loop_
_entity.id
_entity.type
_entity.pdbx_description
1 polymer ?
#
loop_
_entity_poly.entity_id
_entity_poly.type
_entity_poly.pdbx_seq_one_letter_code
_entity_poly.pdbx_strand_id
1 'polypeptide(L)'
;MYPKALLALASAALIGNVVASEDAKIISNNPKDVSFMATLPAKPFFKGADLVDNVVGSISATAPENGVGTKFTVKFANFPKSGGPFIYHLHVKPATGGNCTATLGHLDPTKRGDLPACDSSNPASCQVGDLSGKYGKITSDPFVAEFTDPFTSLEAGNVAFFGDASFVIHYANTTRLTCADFEKIDEPESENPDCTDGQPHPTGGYTSPSPSSGQATSTGGYLVPTVTPTVPVTAGACKMVVAAPLLALGAAAMLL
;
A
#
# COMPACT_ATOMS: atom_id res chain seq x y z
N MET A 1 -60.06 43.42 1.42
CA MET A 1 -58.78 43.75 0.75
C MET A 1 -57.66 43.24 1.64
N TYR A 2 -57.05 42.09 1.29
CA TYR A 2 -55.95 41.50 2.06
C TYR A 2 -54.61 41.96 1.48
N PRO A 3 -53.65 42.44 2.29
CA PRO A 3 -52.33 42.80 1.79
C PRO A 3 -51.52 41.51 1.57
N LYS A 4 -50.92 41.37 0.38
CA LYS A 4 -49.93 40.34 0.08
C LYS A 4 -48.62 40.69 0.78
N ALA A 5 -48.24 39.93 1.79
CA ALA A 5 -46.89 39.96 2.34
C ALA A 5 -45.94 39.22 1.37
N LEU A 6 -44.96 39.92 0.82
CA LEU A 6 -43.84 39.31 0.11
C LEU A 6 -42.85 38.76 1.14
N LEU A 7 -42.76 37.43 1.27
CA LEU A 7 -41.64 36.78 1.95
C LEU A 7 -40.43 36.77 0.99
N ALA A 8 -39.40 37.54 1.31
CA ALA A 8 -38.09 37.40 0.70
C ALA A 8 -37.32 36.27 1.41
N LEU A 9 -37.18 35.12 0.74
CA LEU A 9 -36.32 34.03 1.18
C LEU A 9 -34.86 34.43 0.93
N ALA A 10 -34.19 34.95 1.97
CA ALA A 10 -32.74 35.12 1.96
C ALA A 10 -32.08 33.73 2.01
N SER A 11 -31.60 33.25 0.86
CA SER A 11 -30.77 32.04 0.80
C SER A 11 -29.35 32.39 1.26
N ALA A 12 -29.00 32.03 2.49
CA ALA A 12 -27.62 32.10 2.95
C ALA A 12 -26.83 30.98 2.28
N ALA A 13 -25.97 31.32 1.33
CA ALA A 13 -25.02 30.38 0.76
C ALA A 13 -23.94 30.07 1.81
N LEU A 14 -23.93 28.84 2.35
CA LEU A 14 -22.77 28.32 3.08
C LEU A 14 -21.65 28.12 2.06
N ILE A 15 -20.66 29.02 2.06
CA ILE A 15 -19.39 28.77 1.38
C ILE A 15 -18.61 27.82 2.28
N GLY A 16 -18.68 26.52 1.99
CA GLY A 16 -17.81 25.53 2.61
C GLY A 16 -16.36 25.84 2.25
N ASN A 17 -15.47 25.82 3.25
CA ASN A 17 -14.03 25.93 3.01
C ASN A 17 -13.58 24.66 2.25
N VAL A 18 -13.43 24.77 0.92
CA VAL A 18 -12.79 23.73 0.12
C VAL A 18 -11.30 23.81 0.44
N VAL A 19 -10.83 22.94 1.34
CA VAL A 19 -9.39 22.70 1.47
C VAL A 19 -8.98 22.06 0.15
N ALA A 20 -8.18 22.78 -0.65
CA ALA A 20 -7.62 22.21 -1.86
C ALA A 20 -6.76 21.00 -1.47
N SER A 21 -7.15 19.81 -1.94
CA SER A 21 -6.30 18.62 -1.84
C SER A 21 -5.05 18.82 -2.69
N GLU A 22 -3.91 18.37 -2.19
CA GLU A 22 -2.69 18.32 -2.99
C GLU A 22 -2.73 17.11 -3.94
N ASP A 23 -1.98 17.18 -5.03
CA ASP A 23 -1.76 16.04 -5.92
C ASP A 23 -0.90 14.97 -5.24
N ALA A 24 -1.18 13.71 -5.56
CA ALA A 24 -0.38 12.59 -5.12
C ALA A 24 1.03 12.66 -5.72
N LYS A 25 2.03 12.45 -4.85
CA LYS A 25 3.44 12.46 -5.25
C LYS A 25 3.79 11.17 -5.97
N ILE A 26 4.65 11.28 -6.98
CA ILE A 26 5.25 10.11 -7.62
C ILE A 26 6.15 9.40 -6.60
N ILE A 27 5.93 8.10 -6.41
CA ILE A 27 6.76 7.21 -5.61
C ILE A 27 7.86 6.64 -6.50
N SER A 28 9.10 6.83 -6.10
CA SER A 28 10.29 6.30 -6.77
C SER A 28 11.04 5.35 -5.83
N ASN A 29 11.87 4.49 -6.40
CA ASN A 29 12.67 3.50 -5.67
C ASN A 29 11.83 2.47 -4.89
N ASN A 30 10.68 2.05 -5.42
CA ASN A 30 9.95 0.94 -4.81
C ASN A 30 10.84 -0.33 -4.80
N PRO A 31 10.88 -1.07 -3.68
CA PRO A 31 11.68 -2.28 -3.54
C PRO A 31 11.33 -3.33 -4.59
N LYS A 32 12.35 -3.90 -5.24
CA LYS A 32 12.20 -4.86 -6.34
C LYS A 32 12.17 -6.31 -5.90
N ASP A 33 12.60 -6.57 -4.67
CA ASP A 33 12.68 -7.87 -4.01
C ASP A 33 11.43 -8.19 -3.18
N VAL A 34 10.37 -7.40 -3.33
CA VAL A 34 9.09 -7.63 -2.66
C VAL A 34 7.94 -7.63 -3.66
N SER A 35 7.06 -8.60 -3.48
CA SER A 35 5.83 -8.76 -4.22
C SER A 35 4.68 -8.93 -3.24
N PHE A 36 3.52 -8.39 -3.57
CA PHE A 36 2.31 -8.54 -2.76
C PHE A 36 1.17 -9.12 -3.59
N MET A 37 0.31 -9.91 -2.96
CA MET A 37 -0.90 -10.42 -3.59
C MET A 37 -2.05 -10.45 -2.61
N ALA A 38 -3.24 -10.17 -3.11
CA ALA A 38 -4.48 -10.34 -2.37
C ALA A 38 -5.44 -11.21 -3.20
N THR A 39 -5.91 -12.30 -2.60
CA THR A 39 -6.80 -13.27 -3.25
C THR A 39 -8.19 -13.22 -2.62
N LEU A 40 -9.22 -13.04 -3.45
CA LEU A 40 -10.61 -12.96 -2.99
C LEU A 40 -11.04 -14.27 -2.32
N PRO A 41 -11.71 -14.21 -1.15
CA PRO A 41 -12.13 -15.41 -0.44
C PRO A 41 -13.32 -16.08 -1.14
N ALA A 42 -13.43 -17.41 -1.03
CA ALA A 42 -14.59 -18.14 -1.53
C ALA A 42 -15.90 -17.76 -0.82
N LYS A 43 -15.83 -17.37 0.46
CA LYS A 43 -16.99 -16.99 1.25
C LYS A 43 -17.42 -15.55 0.91
N PRO A 44 -18.68 -15.31 0.51
CA PRO A 44 -19.16 -13.97 0.22
C PRO A 44 -19.24 -13.11 1.48
N PHE A 45 -18.76 -11.87 1.36
CA PHE A 45 -19.02 -10.81 2.33
C PHE A 45 -20.44 -10.26 2.16
N PHE A 46 -20.80 -9.83 0.95
CA PHE A 46 -22.11 -9.26 0.66
C PHE A 46 -23.13 -10.35 0.31
N LYS A 47 -24.06 -10.60 1.24
CA LYS A 47 -25.08 -11.66 1.10
C LYS A 47 -26.19 -11.36 0.08
N GLY A 48 -26.34 -10.10 -0.32
CA GLY A 48 -27.38 -9.66 -1.25
C GLY A 48 -26.99 -9.74 -2.72
N ALA A 49 -25.80 -10.28 -3.04
CA ALA A 49 -25.36 -10.42 -4.41
C ALA A 49 -26.16 -11.53 -5.11
N ASP A 50 -26.66 -11.25 -6.31
CA ASP A 50 -27.24 -12.25 -7.20
C ASP A 50 -26.12 -13.06 -7.88
N LEU A 51 -25.48 -13.91 -7.08
CA LEU A 51 -24.34 -14.74 -7.45
C LEU A 51 -24.36 -16.08 -6.72
N VAL A 52 -23.81 -17.10 -7.37
CA VAL A 52 -23.38 -18.33 -6.70
C VAL A 52 -21.99 -18.07 -6.13
N ASP A 53 -21.83 -18.35 -4.84
CA ASP A 53 -20.61 -18.13 -4.05
C ASP A 53 -20.18 -16.66 -3.97
N ASN A 54 -18.98 -16.33 -4.46
CA ASN A 54 -18.40 -14.99 -4.41
C ASN A 54 -17.70 -14.64 -5.72
N VAL A 55 -17.42 -13.35 -5.93
CA VAL A 55 -16.45 -12.92 -6.95
C VAL A 55 -15.11 -13.60 -6.64
N VAL A 56 -14.48 -14.16 -7.67
CA VAL A 56 -13.21 -14.88 -7.54
C VAL A 56 -12.09 -14.15 -8.25
N GLY A 57 -10.86 -14.38 -7.82
CA GLY A 57 -9.67 -13.83 -8.46
C GLY A 57 -8.70 -13.17 -7.50
N SER A 58 -7.72 -12.46 -8.05
CA SER A 58 -6.66 -11.82 -7.28
C SER A 58 -6.16 -10.53 -7.94
N ILE A 59 -5.51 -9.72 -7.11
CA ILE A 59 -4.66 -8.60 -7.50
C ILE A 59 -3.25 -8.90 -7.00
N SER A 60 -2.26 -8.68 -7.85
CA SER A 60 -0.85 -8.80 -7.50
C SER A 60 -0.11 -7.51 -7.83
N ALA A 61 0.97 -7.26 -7.11
CA ALA A 61 1.70 -6.02 -7.16
C ALA A 61 3.21 -6.25 -7.06
N THR A 62 3.97 -5.66 -7.98
CA THR A 62 5.44 -5.69 -8.01
C THR A 62 6.00 -4.32 -8.37
N ALA A 63 7.26 -4.05 -8.08
CA ALA A 63 7.92 -2.85 -8.59
C ALA A 63 8.18 -2.98 -10.11
N PRO A 64 7.96 -1.94 -10.93
CA PRO A 64 8.45 -1.89 -12.30
C PRO A 64 9.98 -1.79 -12.35
N GLU A 65 10.58 -2.07 -13.53
CA GLU A 65 12.04 -2.03 -13.70
C GLU A 65 12.66 -0.65 -13.37
N ASN A 66 11.96 0.44 -13.66
CA ASN A 66 12.41 1.79 -13.33
C ASN A 66 12.20 2.17 -11.85
N GLY A 67 11.59 1.30 -11.04
CA GLY A 67 11.30 1.53 -9.62
C GLY A 67 10.25 2.61 -9.33
N VAL A 68 9.54 3.11 -10.35
CA VAL A 68 8.53 4.17 -10.18
C VAL A 68 7.16 3.54 -10.01
N GLY A 69 6.57 3.71 -8.83
CA GLY A 69 5.25 3.20 -8.53
C GLY A 69 5.17 1.68 -8.45
N THR A 70 3.97 1.16 -8.63
CA THR A 70 3.64 -0.26 -8.51
C THR A 70 3.00 -0.74 -9.80
N LYS A 71 3.48 -1.85 -10.34
CA LYS A 71 2.78 -2.57 -11.41
C LYS A 71 1.74 -3.48 -10.78
N PHE A 72 0.48 -3.28 -11.12
CA PHE A 72 -0.63 -4.13 -10.70
C PHE A 72 -1.04 -5.05 -11.84
N THR A 73 -1.26 -6.32 -11.52
CA THR A 73 -1.93 -7.28 -12.41
C THR A 73 -3.19 -7.79 -11.71
N VAL A 74 -4.35 -7.57 -12.31
CA VAL A 74 -5.66 -7.96 -11.77
C VAL A 74 -6.32 -9.02 -12.64
N LYS A 75 -6.93 -10.01 -11.99
CA LYS A 75 -7.71 -11.07 -12.64
C LYS A 75 -8.93 -11.35 -11.79
N PHE A 76 -10.11 -10.98 -12.26
CA PHE A 76 -11.36 -11.16 -11.53
C PHE A 76 -12.42 -11.84 -12.40
N ALA A 77 -13.31 -12.61 -11.80
CA ALA A 77 -14.42 -13.27 -12.49
C ALA A 77 -15.62 -13.51 -11.55
N ASN A 78 -16.72 -14.00 -12.12
CA ASN A 78 -17.96 -14.33 -11.41
C ASN A 78 -18.64 -13.08 -10.84
N PHE A 79 -18.87 -12.08 -11.69
CA PHE A 79 -19.53 -10.83 -11.28
C PHE A 79 -21.06 -10.91 -11.41
N PRO A 80 -21.82 -10.22 -10.53
CA PRO A 80 -23.26 -10.11 -10.69
C PRO A 80 -23.59 -9.51 -12.06
N LYS A 81 -24.67 -9.98 -12.70
CA LYS A 81 -25.05 -9.50 -14.05
C LYS A 81 -25.57 -8.06 -14.07
N SER A 82 -25.81 -7.46 -12.90
CA SER A 82 -26.26 -6.08 -12.75
C SER A 82 -25.54 -5.38 -11.59
N GLY A 83 -25.64 -4.04 -11.55
CA GLY A 83 -25.04 -3.21 -10.49
C GLY A 83 -23.59 -2.75 -10.76
N GLY A 84 -23.02 -3.12 -11.91
CA GLY A 84 -21.77 -2.56 -12.42
C GLY A 84 -21.96 -1.25 -13.22
N PRO A 85 -20.89 -0.71 -13.85
CA PRO A 85 -19.51 -1.19 -13.80
C PRO A 85 -18.98 -1.25 -12.36
N PHE A 86 -18.32 -2.34 -12.00
CA PHE A 86 -17.80 -2.52 -10.65
C PHE A 86 -16.51 -1.70 -10.50
N ILE A 87 -16.30 -1.17 -9.31
CA ILE A 87 -15.11 -0.36 -8.98
C ILE A 87 -14.29 -1.08 -7.92
N TYR A 88 -13.00 -0.85 -7.90
CA TYR A 88 -12.06 -1.46 -6.98
C TYR A 88 -11.01 -0.44 -6.53
N HIS A 89 -10.73 -0.45 -5.23
CA HIS A 89 -9.84 0.50 -4.58
C HIS A 89 -8.93 -0.19 -3.58
N LEU A 90 -7.78 0.41 -3.31
CA LEU A 90 -6.96 0.10 -2.15
C LEU A 90 -7.55 0.81 -0.92
N HIS A 91 -7.65 0.10 0.19
CA HIS A 91 -8.18 0.59 1.45
C HIS A 91 -7.10 0.65 2.53
N VAL A 92 -7.34 1.42 3.59
CA VAL A 92 -6.31 1.72 4.62
C VAL A 92 -6.17 0.69 5.73
N LYS A 93 -7.05 -0.32 5.79
CA LYS A 93 -7.01 -1.37 6.82
C LYS A 93 -7.24 -2.76 6.24
N PRO A 94 -6.76 -3.80 6.93
CA PRO A 94 -7.10 -5.18 6.60
C PRO A 94 -8.59 -5.47 6.85
N ALA A 95 -9.14 -6.39 6.06
CA ALA A 95 -10.47 -6.97 6.16
C ALA A 95 -10.52 -8.01 7.28
N THR A 96 -10.32 -7.56 8.52
CA THR A 96 -10.29 -8.44 9.72
C THR A 96 -11.50 -9.39 9.73
N GLY A 97 -11.23 -10.70 9.69
CA GLY A 97 -12.27 -11.74 9.68
C GLY A 97 -13.13 -11.80 8.40
N GLY A 98 -12.62 -11.28 7.28
CA GLY A 98 -13.36 -11.16 6.02
C GLY A 98 -14.41 -10.05 6.03
N ASN A 99 -14.36 -9.12 7.00
CA ASN A 99 -15.30 -8.02 7.09
C ASN A 99 -14.82 -6.83 6.24
N CYS A 100 -15.40 -6.66 5.05
CA CYS A 100 -15.02 -5.57 4.17
C CYS A 100 -15.32 -4.18 4.74
N THR A 101 -16.18 -4.02 5.74
CA THR A 101 -16.37 -2.71 6.41
C THR A 101 -15.18 -2.35 7.31
N ALA A 102 -14.44 -3.35 7.82
CA ALA A 102 -13.26 -3.12 8.67
C ALA A 102 -12.09 -2.48 7.92
N THR A 103 -12.11 -2.50 6.58
CA THR A 103 -11.06 -1.90 5.74
C THR A 103 -11.07 -0.37 5.76
N LEU A 104 -12.09 0.26 6.37
CA LEU A 104 -12.28 1.71 6.48
C LEU A 104 -12.31 2.40 5.10
N GLY A 105 -11.81 3.63 4.98
CA GLY A 105 -11.81 4.41 3.74
C GLY A 105 -10.77 3.96 2.72
N HIS A 106 -10.76 4.61 1.56
CA HIS A 106 -9.73 4.41 0.54
C HIS A 106 -8.38 4.92 1.04
N LEU A 107 -7.29 4.38 0.49
CA LEU A 107 -5.94 4.91 0.69
C LEU A 107 -5.84 6.31 0.10
N ASP A 108 -5.93 7.32 0.95
CA ASP A 108 -6.03 8.73 0.54
C ASP A 108 -5.14 9.64 1.42
N PRO A 109 -3.80 9.56 1.28
CA PRO A 109 -2.88 10.38 2.07
C PRO A 109 -2.99 11.88 1.75
N THR A 110 -3.52 12.26 0.59
CA THR A 110 -3.73 13.66 0.19
C THR A 110 -5.05 14.24 0.68
N LYS A 111 -5.92 13.40 1.26
CA LYS A 111 -7.26 13.77 1.75
C LYS A 111 -8.12 14.37 0.65
N ARG A 112 -7.99 13.80 -0.55
CA ARG A 112 -8.69 14.21 -1.76
C ARG A 112 -10.19 14.00 -1.65
N GLY A 113 -10.62 12.91 -0.99
CA GLY A 113 -12.03 12.52 -0.86
C GLY A 113 -12.62 11.94 -2.15
N ASP A 114 -13.87 11.49 -2.10
CA ASP A 114 -14.50 10.74 -3.20
C ASP A 114 -15.10 11.66 -4.29
N LEU A 115 -15.38 12.92 -3.94
CA LEU A 115 -16.05 13.89 -4.81
C LEU A 115 -15.17 15.13 -5.05
N PRO A 116 -15.10 15.64 -6.30
CA PRO A 116 -15.71 15.09 -7.54
C PRO A 116 -15.15 13.70 -7.88
N ALA A 117 -15.72 12.93 -8.81
CA ALA A 117 -15.12 11.63 -9.18
C ALA A 117 -13.68 11.79 -9.70
N CYS A 118 -12.85 10.75 -9.60
CA CYS A 118 -11.50 10.79 -10.18
C CYS A 118 -11.54 11.11 -11.68
N ASP A 119 -10.67 12.04 -12.09
CA ASP A 119 -10.43 12.35 -13.48
C ASP A 119 -9.24 11.54 -13.97
N SER A 120 -9.51 10.51 -14.79
CA SER A 120 -8.47 9.64 -15.33
C SER A 120 -7.46 10.37 -16.23
N SER A 121 -7.79 11.57 -16.74
CA SER A 121 -6.84 12.40 -17.49
C SER A 121 -5.83 13.13 -16.60
N ASN A 122 -6.12 13.23 -15.30
CA ASN A 122 -5.22 13.76 -14.28
C ASN A 122 -5.14 12.82 -13.05
N PRO A 123 -4.49 11.64 -13.19
CA PRO A 123 -4.51 10.61 -12.15
C PRO A 123 -3.79 11.01 -10.86
N ALA A 124 -2.90 12.01 -10.91
CA ALA A 124 -2.26 12.57 -9.72
C ALA A 124 -3.25 13.29 -8.78
N SER A 125 -4.36 13.81 -9.33
CA SER A 125 -5.41 14.48 -8.55
C SER A 125 -6.44 13.52 -7.93
N CYS A 126 -6.28 12.22 -8.14
CA CYS A 126 -7.14 11.18 -7.58
C CYS A 126 -6.62 10.68 -6.23
N GLN A 127 -7.46 9.99 -5.47
CA GLN A 127 -6.97 9.28 -4.29
C GLN A 127 -5.93 8.25 -4.72
N VAL A 128 -4.89 8.06 -3.91
CA VAL A 128 -3.84 7.07 -4.18
C VAL A 128 -4.43 5.67 -4.38
N GLY A 129 -5.44 5.30 -3.60
CA GLY A 129 -6.12 4.02 -3.69
C GLY A 129 -7.18 3.89 -4.79
N ASP A 130 -7.52 4.95 -5.54
CA ASP A 130 -8.59 4.89 -6.56
C ASP A 130 -8.08 4.31 -7.89
N LEU A 131 -7.86 2.99 -7.91
CA LEU A 131 -7.35 2.29 -9.08
C LEU A 131 -8.37 2.29 -10.24
N SER A 132 -9.66 2.08 -9.94
CA SER A 132 -10.72 2.11 -10.96
C SER A 132 -10.91 3.47 -11.62
N GLY A 133 -10.82 4.55 -10.85
CA GLY A 133 -10.90 5.91 -11.37
C GLY A 133 -9.73 6.22 -12.31
N LYS A 134 -8.52 5.76 -11.98
CA LYS A 134 -7.30 6.01 -12.77
C LYS A 134 -7.16 5.10 -13.99
N TYR A 135 -7.44 3.80 -13.85
CA TYR A 135 -7.08 2.76 -14.83
C TYR A 135 -8.29 2.05 -15.45
N GLY A 136 -9.50 2.41 -15.06
CA GLY A 136 -10.74 1.88 -15.62
C GLY A 136 -11.48 0.93 -14.67
N LYS A 137 -12.80 0.97 -14.81
CA LYS A 137 -13.75 0.13 -14.05
C LYS A 137 -13.82 -1.27 -14.64
N ILE A 138 -14.35 -2.20 -13.85
CA ILE A 138 -14.61 -3.58 -14.28
C ILE A 138 -15.88 -3.59 -15.14
N THR A 139 -15.72 -3.83 -16.43
CA THR A 139 -16.80 -3.82 -17.44
C THR A 139 -16.98 -5.15 -18.17
N SER A 140 -16.14 -6.14 -17.89
CA SER A 140 -16.20 -7.49 -18.47
C SER A 140 -16.13 -8.55 -17.38
N ASP A 141 -16.55 -9.78 -17.71
CA ASP A 141 -16.47 -10.96 -16.84
C ASP A 141 -16.09 -12.17 -17.71
N PRO A 142 -14.84 -12.66 -17.64
CA PRO A 142 -13.77 -12.25 -16.74
C PRO A 142 -13.19 -10.85 -17.08
N PHE A 143 -12.56 -10.24 -16.07
CA PHE A 143 -11.79 -9.00 -16.20
C PHE A 143 -10.33 -9.26 -15.91
N VAL A 144 -9.47 -8.88 -16.85
CA VAL A 144 -8.01 -8.96 -16.72
C VAL A 144 -7.41 -7.65 -17.17
N ALA A 145 -6.54 -7.07 -16.35
CA ALA A 145 -5.82 -5.86 -16.69
C ALA A 145 -4.44 -5.84 -16.04
N GLU A 146 -3.53 -5.09 -16.66
CA GLU A 146 -2.24 -4.74 -16.10
C GLU A 146 -2.02 -3.24 -16.29
N PHE A 147 -1.55 -2.56 -15.25
CA PHE A 147 -1.26 -1.13 -15.29
C PHE A 147 -0.19 -0.78 -14.25
N THR A 148 0.49 0.35 -14.45
CA THR A 148 1.46 0.88 -13.48
C THR A 148 0.88 2.12 -12.82
N ASP A 149 0.85 2.11 -11.50
CA ASP A 149 0.44 3.24 -10.68
C ASP A 149 1.64 3.94 -10.04
N PRO A 150 1.97 5.18 -10.46
CA PRO A 150 3.15 5.88 -9.96
C PRO A 150 2.98 6.43 -8.54
N PHE A 151 1.82 6.28 -7.90
CA PHE A 151 1.48 6.95 -6.65
C PHE A 151 1.43 6.02 -5.44
N THR A 152 1.43 4.70 -5.66
CA THR A 152 1.42 3.65 -4.64
C THR A 152 2.83 3.18 -4.29
N SER A 153 2.99 2.70 -3.06
CA SER A 153 4.28 2.22 -2.56
C SER A 153 4.23 0.78 -2.06
N LEU A 154 5.34 0.07 -2.28
CA LEU A 154 5.65 -1.25 -1.71
C LEU A 154 6.54 -1.14 -0.47
N GLU A 155 6.99 0.05 -0.11
CA GLU A 155 7.88 0.31 1.02
C GLU A 155 7.08 0.54 2.30
N ALA A 156 7.26 -0.34 3.29
CA ALA A 156 6.60 -0.21 4.58
C ALA A 156 6.98 1.12 5.26
N GLY A 157 5.99 1.81 5.82
CA GLY A 157 6.16 3.14 6.44
C GLY A 157 5.97 4.32 5.47
N ASN A 158 5.92 4.08 4.16
CA ASN A 158 5.49 5.10 3.21
C ASN A 158 3.98 5.39 3.39
N VAL A 159 3.56 6.65 3.24
CA VAL A 159 2.14 7.04 3.39
C VAL A 159 1.23 6.46 2.28
N ALA A 160 1.82 6.03 1.18
CA ALA A 160 1.15 5.35 0.07
C ALA A 160 1.36 3.83 0.09
N PHE A 161 1.88 3.28 1.19
CA PHE A 161 2.03 1.84 1.39
C PHE A 161 0.67 1.17 1.56
N PHE A 162 0.44 0.10 0.80
CA PHE A 162 -0.80 -0.69 0.86
C PHE A 162 -0.58 -2.15 1.27
N GLY A 163 0.68 -2.58 1.40
CA GLY A 163 1.05 -4.00 1.53
C GLY A 163 0.62 -4.68 2.83
N ASP A 164 0.20 -3.93 3.85
CA ASP A 164 -0.38 -4.43 5.11
C ASP A 164 -1.90 -4.19 5.23
N ALA A 165 -2.52 -3.79 4.12
CA ALA A 165 -3.92 -3.40 4.07
C ALA A 165 -4.70 -4.32 3.12
N SER A 166 -5.72 -3.78 2.44
CA SER A 166 -6.65 -4.57 1.63
C SER A 166 -7.03 -3.85 0.34
N PHE A 167 -7.60 -4.61 -0.59
CA PHE A 167 -8.41 -4.03 -1.66
C PHE A 167 -9.88 -4.44 -1.50
N VAL A 168 -10.76 -3.60 -2.01
CA VAL A 168 -12.21 -3.83 -1.98
C VAL A 168 -12.77 -3.65 -3.38
N ILE A 169 -13.64 -4.57 -3.79
CA ILE A 169 -14.49 -4.43 -4.97
C ILE A 169 -15.87 -3.97 -4.51
N HIS A 170 -16.42 -2.99 -5.22
CA HIS A 170 -17.73 -2.41 -4.97
C HIS A 170 -18.62 -2.49 -6.21
N TYR A 171 -19.92 -2.50 -5.96
CA TYR A 171 -20.93 -2.09 -6.94
C TYR A 171 -20.71 -0.63 -7.36
N ALA A 172 -21.31 -0.22 -8.48
CA ALA A 172 -21.29 1.16 -8.97
C ALA A 172 -21.88 2.16 -7.96
N ASN A 173 -22.76 1.71 -7.07
CA ASN A 173 -23.34 2.51 -5.98
C ASN A 173 -22.48 2.56 -4.71
N THR A 174 -21.20 2.13 -4.79
CA THR A 174 -20.21 2.08 -3.70
C THR A 174 -20.45 1.00 -2.62
N THR A 175 -21.48 0.16 -2.75
CA THR A 175 -21.67 -0.98 -1.85
C THR A 175 -20.50 -1.95 -1.96
N ARG A 176 -19.83 -2.26 -0.84
CA ARG A 176 -18.72 -3.24 -0.79
C ARG A 176 -19.26 -4.63 -1.11
N LEU A 177 -18.77 -5.22 -2.20
CA LEU A 177 -19.17 -6.55 -2.68
C LEU A 177 -18.28 -7.64 -2.05
N THR A 178 -16.97 -7.49 -2.18
CA THR A 178 -15.95 -8.41 -1.63
C THR A 178 -14.63 -7.67 -1.40
N CYS A 179 -13.71 -8.29 -0.66
CA CYS A 179 -12.42 -7.71 -0.31
C CYS A 179 -11.42 -8.80 0.04
N ALA A 180 -10.13 -8.46 0.00
CA ALA A 180 -9.05 -9.33 0.48
C ALA A 180 -7.84 -8.52 0.93
N ASP A 181 -7.07 -9.12 1.84
CA ASP A 181 -5.86 -8.54 2.40
C ASP A 181 -4.66 -8.82 1.50
N PHE A 182 -3.74 -7.87 1.44
CA PHE A 182 -2.46 -8.09 0.79
C PHE A 182 -1.54 -8.89 1.70
N GLU A 183 -0.90 -9.89 1.11
CA GLU A 183 0.13 -10.69 1.73
C GLU A 183 1.41 -10.53 0.92
N LYS A 184 2.55 -10.41 1.60
CA LYS A 184 3.86 -10.47 0.94
C LYS A 184 4.03 -11.89 0.38
N ILE A 185 4.31 -12.00 -0.91
CA ILE A 185 4.74 -13.26 -1.51
C ILE A 185 6.26 -13.29 -1.44
N ASP A 186 6.79 -14.32 -0.80
CA ASP A 186 8.19 -14.66 -0.96
C ASP A 186 8.37 -15.18 -2.39
N GLU A 187 9.14 -14.46 -3.21
CA GLU A 187 9.61 -15.06 -4.45
C GLU A 187 10.39 -16.32 -4.07
N PRO A 188 10.22 -17.45 -4.78
CA PRO A 188 11.08 -18.60 -4.55
C PRO A 188 12.49 -18.07 -4.70
N GLU A 189 13.25 -18.09 -3.60
CA GLU A 189 14.67 -17.81 -3.62
C GLU A 189 15.19 -18.61 -4.79
N SER A 190 15.71 -17.93 -5.82
CA SER A 190 16.39 -18.61 -6.90
C SER A 190 17.40 -19.49 -6.21
N GLU A 191 17.13 -20.80 -6.11
CA GLU A 191 18.11 -21.77 -5.66
C GLU A 191 19.27 -21.58 -6.61
N ASN A 192 20.24 -20.77 -6.20
CA ASN A 192 21.51 -20.68 -6.83
C ASN A 192 22.02 -22.11 -6.66
N PRO A 193 22.14 -22.92 -7.74
CA PRO A 193 22.67 -24.25 -7.56
C PRO A 193 24.02 -24.06 -6.90
N ASP A 194 24.10 -24.53 -5.66
CA ASP A 194 25.32 -24.49 -4.88
C ASP A 194 26.35 -25.31 -5.65
N CYS A 195 27.22 -24.61 -6.39
CA CYS A 195 28.32 -25.21 -7.10
C CYS A 195 29.42 -25.60 -6.09
N THR A 196 29.11 -26.39 -5.06
CA THR A 196 30.11 -26.90 -4.12
C THR A 196 30.22 -28.42 -4.06
N ASP A 197 29.49 -29.17 -4.90
CA ASP A 197 29.72 -30.61 -5.03
C ASP A 197 30.21 -31.00 -6.42
N GLY A 198 31.52 -31.31 -6.52
CA GLY A 198 32.13 -31.89 -7.71
C GLY A 198 33.18 -31.02 -8.40
N GLN A 199 34.29 -30.70 -7.73
CA GLN A 199 35.57 -30.51 -8.43
C GLN A 199 36.47 -31.73 -8.19
N PRO A 200 36.90 -32.43 -9.24
CA PRO A 200 37.85 -33.53 -9.11
C PRO A 200 39.19 -33.00 -8.59
N HIS A 201 39.62 -33.59 -7.49
CA HIS A 201 40.92 -33.40 -6.85
C HIS A 201 42.07 -33.71 -7.83
N PRO A 202 42.95 -32.75 -8.18
CA PRO A 202 44.21 -33.08 -8.82
C PRO A 202 45.18 -33.59 -7.75
N THR A 203 45.43 -34.89 -7.74
CA THR A 203 46.58 -35.49 -7.02
C THR A 203 47.88 -35.01 -7.65
N GLY A 204 48.60 -34.11 -6.98
CA GLY A 204 49.91 -33.63 -7.44
C GLY A 204 50.60 -32.83 -6.35
N GLY A 205 51.43 -33.51 -5.56
CA GLY A 205 51.98 -32.99 -4.31
C GLY A 205 53.12 -31.99 -4.47
N TYR A 206 53.18 -31.05 -3.52
CA TYR A 206 54.41 -30.42 -3.07
C TYR A 206 54.32 -30.17 -1.56
N THR A 207 55.39 -30.57 -0.87
CA THR A 207 55.58 -30.61 0.58
C THR A 207 55.62 -29.22 1.22
N SER A 208 54.85 -29.01 2.29
CA SER A 208 55.08 -27.92 3.26
C SER A 208 55.92 -28.42 4.44
N PRO A 209 56.94 -27.69 4.91
CA PRO A 209 57.61 -28.02 6.16
C PRO A 209 56.80 -27.54 7.37
N SER A 210 56.73 -28.42 8.37
CA SER A 210 56.18 -28.19 9.71
C SER A 210 57.13 -27.33 10.56
N PRO A 211 56.63 -26.49 11.48
CA PRO A 211 57.42 -26.02 12.60
C PRO A 211 57.06 -26.76 13.89
N SER A 212 58.07 -27.41 14.48
CA SER A 212 58.02 -27.93 15.85
C SER A 212 58.38 -26.84 16.87
N SER A 213 57.80 -27.00 18.05
CA SER A 213 58.06 -26.30 19.31
C SER A 213 59.53 -26.02 19.64
N GLY A 214 59.82 -24.81 20.13
CA GLY A 214 61.08 -24.44 20.80
C GLY A 214 60.89 -23.18 21.64
N GLN A 215 61.28 -23.26 22.91
CA GLN A 215 61.11 -22.27 23.98
C GLN A 215 62.37 -21.42 24.17
N ALA A 216 62.20 -20.17 24.59
CA ALA A 216 63.03 -19.39 25.55
C ALA A 216 63.62 -18.01 25.10
N THR A 217 63.30 -17.00 25.94
CA THR A 217 64.08 -15.85 26.46
C THR A 217 64.49 -14.62 25.62
N SER A 218 63.86 -13.48 25.99
CA SER A 218 64.32 -12.08 26.19
C SER A 218 65.39 -11.43 25.30
N THR A 219 65.08 -10.26 24.70
CA THR A 219 65.49 -8.88 25.11
C THR A 219 65.21 -7.83 24.01
N GLY A 220 64.77 -6.63 24.41
CA GLY A 220 64.70 -5.38 23.59
C GLY A 220 63.56 -5.34 22.57
N GLY A 221 62.57 -4.44 22.57
CA GLY A 221 62.52 -3.07 23.04
C GLY A 221 62.47 -2.12 21.83
N TYR A 222 61.30 -1.89 21.23
CA TYR A 222 60.96 -0.67 20.46
C TYR A 222 59.43 -0.51 20.42
N LEU A 223 58.98 0.72 20.72
CA LEU A 223 57.60 1.15 20.86
C LEU A 223 56.99 1.49 19.48
N VAL A 224 55.79 0.99 19.19
CA VAL A 224 54.89 1.56 18.17
C VAL A 224 53.44 1.47 18.69
N PRO A 225 52.67 2.56 18.73
CA PRO A 225 51.31 2.57 19.24
C PRO A 225 50.30 2.21 18.13
N THR A 226 49.34 1.33 18.42
CA THR A 226 48.19 1.09 17.53
C THR A 226 46.91 1.50 18.23
N VAL A 227 46.28 2.50 17.63
CA VAL A 227 45.07 3.22 18.02
C VAL A 227 43.84 2.32 17.87
N THR A 228 43.03 2.24 18.92
CA THR A 228 41.66 1.70 18.91
C THR A 228 40.68 2.71 18.33
N PRO A 229 39.85 2.37 17.33
CA PRO A 229 38.71 3.19 16.95
C PRO A 229 37.50 2.91 17.86
N THR A 230 37.16 3.88 18.70
CA THR A 230 35.88 3.98 19.42
C THR A 230 34.84 4.60 18.48
N VAL A 231 33.74 3.91 18.25
CA VAL A 231 32.58 4.45 17.50
C VAL A 231 31.61 5.09 18.50
N PRO A 232 31.19 6.35 18.33
CA PRO A 232 30.20 6.97 19.20
C PRO A 232 28.78 6.56 18.79
N VAL A 233 28.02 6.04 19.76
CA VAL A 233 26.57 5.81 19.66
C VAL A 233 25.85 7.11 20.01
N THR A 234 25.20 7.74 19.04
CA THR A 234 24.35 8.93 19.25
C THR A 234 22.90 8.49 19.28
N ALA A 235 22.31 8.41 20.48
CA ALA A 235 20.88 8.22 20.67
C ALA A 235 20.14 9.54 20.45
N GLY A 236 19.37 9.64 19.36
CA GLY A 236 18.48 10.77 19.09
C GLY A 236 17.05 10.45 19.55
N ALA A 237 16.58 11.13 20.60
CA ALA A 237 15.19 11.07 21.05
C ALA A 237 14.31 11.99 20.19
N CYS A 238 13.33 11.44 19.49
CA CYS A 238 12.32 12.22 18.75
C CYS A 238 11.17 12.63 19.69
N LYS A 239 10.98 13.93 19.87
CA LYS A 239 9.84 14.51 20.60
C LYS A 239 8.58 14.42 19.72
N MET A 240 7.55 13.76 20.23
CA MET A 240 6.20 13.77 19.65
C MET A 240 5.48 15.05 20.07
N VAL A 241 5.06 15.87 19.10
CA VAL A 241 4.15 17.01 19.35
C VAL A 241 2.73 16.50 19.15
N VAL A 242 2.00 16.38 20.25
CA VAL A 242 0.57 16.04 20.25
C VAL A 242 -0.21 17.34 20.02
N ALA A 243 -0.82 17.50 18.85
CA ALA A 243 -1.81 18.54 18.61
C ALA A 243 -3.20 17.97 18.88
N ALA A 244 -3.83 18.42 19.97
CA ALA A 244 -5.21 18.10 20.29
C ALA A 244 -6.18 18.96 19.44
N PRO A 245 -7.25 18.38 18.87
CA PRO A 245 -8.29 19.17 18.21
C PRO A 245 -9.25 19.77 19.25
N LEU A 246 -9.47 21.09 19.15
CA LEU A 246 -10.54 21.80 19.86
C LEU A 246 -11.91 21.31 19.36
N LEU A 247 -12.73 20.76 20.26
CA LEU A 247 -14.18 20.61 20.05
C LEU A 247 -14.87 21.96 20.25
N ALA A 248 -15.48 22.50 19.20
CA ALA A 248 -16.46 23.58 19.31
C ALA A 248 -17.87 22.99 19.41
N LEU A 249 -18.48 23.10 20.59
CA LEU A 249 -19.89 22.82 20.83
C LEU A 249 -20.74 23.94 20.21
N GLY A 250 -21.51 23.63 19.17
CA GLY A 250 -22.58 24.48 18.67
C GLY A 250 -23.86 24.23 19.46
N ALA A 251 -24.23 25.17 20.32
CA ALA A 251 -25.52 25.18 21.01
C ALA A 251 -26.64 25.51 20.02
N ALA A 252 -27.61 24.60 19.89
CA ALA A 252 -28.88 24.86 19.20
C ALA A 252 -29.78 25.71 20.11
N ALA A 253 -30.07 26.93 19.70
CA ALA A 253 -31.12 27.74 20.30
C ALA A 253 -32.47 27.36 19.66
N MET A 254 -33.33 26.72 20.44
CA MET A 254 -34.77 26.69 20.23
C MET A 254 -35.33 28.11 20.24
N LEU A 255 -36.25 28.43 19.33
CA LEU A 255 -37.27 29.47 19.50
C LEU A 255 -38.47 29.13 18.61
N LEU A 256 -39.55 28.74 19.31
CA LEU A 256 -40.99 28.87 19.04
C LEU A 256 -41.52 28.59 17.62
#